data_AF-A0A6J4PZB0-F1
#
_entry.id   AF-A0A6J4PZB0-F1
#
_cell.length_a   1.000
_cell.length_b   1.000
_cell.length_c   1.000
_cell.angle_alpha   90.00
_cell.angle_beta   90.00
_cell.angle_gamma   90.00
#
_symmetry.space_group_name_H-M   'P 1'
#
loop_
_entity.id
_entity.type
_entity.pdbx_description
1 polymer ?
#
loop_
_entity_poly.entity_id
_entity_poly.type
_entity_poly.pdbx_seq_one_letter_code
_entity_poly.pdbx_strand_id
1 'polypeptide(L)' 'MDDTLAVREEGDAFLVVRKEDPKDWLARFDKGGGFPARAWAENMVEVYNRRLAGPADGPPGTRPDGRS' A
#
# COMPACT_ATOMS: atom_id res chain seq x y z
N MET A 1 -12.56 5.72 8.14
CA MET A 1 -12.40 4.54 7.29
C MET A 1 -10.96 4.56 6.88
N ASP A 2 -10.25 3.51 7.23
CA ASP A 2 -8.80 3.42 7.09
C ASP A 2 -8.53 2.61 5.83
N ASP A 3 -8.37 3.28 4.69
CA ASP A 3 -8.10 2.65 3.38
C ASP A 3 -6.73 1.92 3.30
N THR A 4 -6.07 1.72 4.45
CA THR A 4 -4.78 1.03 4.56
C THR A 4 -4.89 -0.39 4.02
N LEU A 5 -3.97 -0.73 3.13
CA LEU A 5 -3.88 -2.08 2.57
C LEU A 5 -2.93 -2.96 3.38
N ALA A 6 -3.18 -4.26 3.33
CA ALA A 6 -2.32 -5.29 3.90
C ALA A 6 -2.18 -6.47 2.94
N VAL A 7 -1.07 -7.20 3.05
CA VAL A 7 -0.89 -8.48 2.37
C VAL A 7 -1.38 -9.60 3.28
N ARG A 8 -2.17 -10.51 2.73
CA ARG A 8 -2.60 -11.75 3.38
C ARG A 8 -2.22 -12.94 2.51
N GLU A 9 -1.55 -13.91 3.10
CA GLU A 9 -1.25 -15.16 2.41
C GLU A 9 -2.44 -16.12 2.50
N GLU A 10 -2.85 -16.69 1.37
CA GLU A 10 -3.96 -17.65 1.32
C GLU A 10 -3.71 -18.73 0.27
N GLY A 11 -3.44 -19.96 0.74
CA GLY A 11 -3.11 -21.10 -0.10
C GLY A 11 -1.94 -20.80 -1.05
N ASP A 12 -2.21 -20.90 -2.35
CA ASP A 12 -1.23 -20.66 -3.42
C ASP A 12 -1.15 -19.20 -3.88
N ALA A 13 -1.64 -18.24 -3.09
CA ALA A 13 -1.62 -16.82 -3.45
C ALA A 13 -1.32 -15.86 -2.29
N PHE A 14 -0.98 -14.63 -2.68
CA PHE A 14 -0.96 -13.46 -1.81
C PHE A 14 -2.09 -12.52 -2.23
N LEU A 15 -2.94 -12.16 -1.28
CA LEU A 15 -4.05 -11.24 -1.45
C LEU A 15 -3.66 -9.86 -0.92
N VAL A 16 -4.00 -8.82 -1.66
CA VAL A 16 -3.98 -7.44 -1.16
C VAL A 16 -5.39 -7.11 -0.69
N VAL A 17 -5.54 -6.86 0.60
CA VAL A 17 -6.84 -6.66 1.27
C VAL A 17 -6.90 -5.32 1.96
N ARG A 18 -8.12 -4.84 2.24
CA ARG A 18 -8.30 -3.75 3.21
C ARG A 18 -7.93 -4.26 4.60
N LYS A 19 -7.19 -3.45 5.37
CA LYS A 19 -6.82 -3.81 6.75
C LYS A 19 -8.04 -3.93 7.66
N GLU A 20 -9.06 -3.10 7.45
CA GLU A 20 -10.31 -3.11 8.22
C GLU A 20 -11.28 -4.23 7.81
N ASP A 21 -11.19 -4.74 6.57
CA ASP A 21 -11.95 -5.90 6.10
C ASP A 21 -11.07 -6.87 5.28
N PRO A 22 -10.43 -7.85 5.94
CA PRO A 22 -9.57 -8.83 5.28
C PRO A 22 -10.29 -9.82 4.36
N LYS A 23 -11.63 -9.75 4.24
CA LYS A 23 -12.42 -10.54 3.28
C LYS A 23 -12.63 -9.79 1.97
N ASP A 24 -12.54 -8.46 1.99
CA ASP A 24 -12.59 -7.61 0.80
C ASP A 24 -11.18 -7.51 0.19
N TRP A 25 -10.90 -8.39 -0.77
CA TRP A 25 -9.61 -8.46 -1.46
C TRP A 25 -9.67 -7.70 -2.79
N LEU A 26 -8.66 -6.84 -3.01
CA LEU A 26 -8.56 -5.96 -4.18
C LEU A 26 -7.73 -6.59 -5.30
N ALA A 27 -6.70 -7.36 -4.94
CA ALA A 27 -5.83 -8.03 -5.90
C ALA A 27 -5.37 -9.40 -5.36
N ARG A 28 -5.11 -10.32 -6.28
CA ARG A 28 -4.60 -11.66 -6.01
C ARG A 28 -3.35 -11.92 -6.85
N PHE A 29 -2.29 -12.39 -6.20
CA PHE A 29 -1.04 -12.78 -6.84
C PHE A 29 -0.76 -14.26 -6.57
N ASP A 30 -0.94 -15.12 -7.58
CA ASP A 30 -0.65 -16.55 -7.46
C ASP A 30 0.86 -16.82 -7.45
N LYS A 31 1.30 -17.80 -6.64
CA LYS A 31 2.70 -18.19 -6.44
C LYS A 31 3.32 -18.97 -7.61
N GLY A 32 2.54 -19.23 -8.66
CA GLY A 32 2.93 -20.08 -9.78
C GLY A 32 3.89 -19.44 -10.78
N GLY A 33 4.57 -20.28 -11.57
CA GLY A 33 5.25 -19.85 -12.80
C GLY A 33 6.51 -19.00 -12.60
N GLY A 34 7.15 -19.04 -11.43
CA GLY A 34 8.35 -18.25 -11.14
C GLY A 34 8.09 -16.75 -10.98
N PHE A 35 6.82 -16.34 -10.92
CA PHE A 35 6.44 -14.97 -10.64
C PHE A 35 6.67 -14.64 -9.14
N PRO A 36 7.37 -13.55 -8.80
CA PRO A 36 7.65 -13.19 -7.40
C PRO A 36 6.42 -12.56 -6.72
N ALA A 37 5.36 -13.35 -6.56
CA ALA A 37 4.03 -12.94 -6.12
C ALA A 37 4.03 -12.14 -4.80
N ARG A 38 4.84 -12.59 -3.84
CA ARG A 38 4.97 -11.92 -2.53
C ARG A 38 5.51 -10.50 -2.66
N ALA A 39 6.62 -10.34 -3.37
CA ALA A 39 7.28 -9.05 -3.55
C ALA A 39 6.36 -8.05 -4.26
N TRP A 40 5.57 -8.52 -5.22
CA TRP A 40 4.59 -7.68 -5.92
C TRP A 40 3.44 -7.24 -5.00
N ALA A 41 2.90 -8.15 -4.20
CA ALA A 41 1.85 -7.82 -3.23
C ALA A 41 2.36 -6.80 -2.19
N GLU A 42 3.56 -7.02 -1.65
CA GLU A 42 4.20 -6.13 -0.67
C GLU A 42 4.48 -4.76 -1.28
N ASN A 43 5.02 -4.69 -2.51
CA ASN A 43 5.27 -3.43 -3.20
C ASN A 43 3.98 -2.64 -3.47
N MET A 44 2.90 -3.30 -3.87
CA MET A 44 1.60 -2.64 -4.08
C MET A 44 1.09 -1.99 -2.79
N VAL A 45 1.15 -2.73 -1.67
CA VAL A 45 0.76 -2.23 -0.35
C VAL A 45 1.63 -1.03 0.07
N GLU A 46 2.95 -1.12 -0.09
CA GLU A 46 3.86 -0.03 0.25
C GLU A 46 3.55 1.24 -0.55
N VAL A 47 3.45 1.13 -1.87
CA VAL A 47 3.22 2.27 -2.76
C VAL A 47 1.87 2.92 -2.47
N TYR A 48 0.81 2.11 -2.30
CA TYR A 48 -0.53 2.63 -2.06
C TYR A 48 -0.63 3.30 -0.69
N ASN A 49 -0.13 2.64 0.37
CA ASN A 49 -0.15 3.20 1.71
C ASN A 49 0.70 4.47 1.81
N ARG A 50 1.83 4.55 1.09
CA ARG A 50 2.62 5.80 0.99
C ARG A 50 1.81 6.93 0.36
N ARG A 51 1.00 6.65 -0.66
CA ARG A 51 0.11 7.66 -1.26
C ARG A 51 -1.00 8.08 -0.31
N LEU A 52 -1.60 7.13 0.42
CA LEU A 52 -2.64 7.42 1.41
C LEU A 52 -2.13 8.25 2.58
N ALA A 53 -0.90 8.01 3.03
CA ALA A 53 -0.26 8.82 4.06
C ALA A 53 -0.04 10.29 3.63
N GLY A 54 -0.27 10.60 2.35
CA GLY A 54 0.01 11.91 1.76
C GLY A 54 1.51 12.13 1.55
N PRO A 55 1.90 13.25 0.91
CA PRO A 55 3.28 13.68 0.97
C PRO A 55 3.62 13.86 2.46
N ALA A 56 4.57 13.07 2.97
CA ALA A 56 5.33 13.50 4.14
C ALA A 56 5.81 14.92 3.81
N ASP A 57 5.49 15.88 4.66
CA ASP A 57 5.73 17.31 4.50
C ASP A 57 6.76 17.61 3.40
N GLY A 58 6.32 18.33 2.36
CA GLY A 58 7.19 18.74 1.26
C GLY A 58 8.51 19.33 1.79
N PRO A 59 9.57 19.35 0.96
CA PRO A 59 10.92 19.74 1.40
C PRO A 59 10.88 21.00 2.27
N PRO A 60 11.64 21.06 3.38
CA PRO A 60 11.61 22.20 4.30
C PRO A 60 12.13 23.44 3.58
N GLY A 61 11.25 24.23 2.97
CA GLY A 61 11.71 25.29 2.07
C GLY A 61 10.67 26.22 1.46
N THR A 62 9.39 26.14 1.83
CA THR A 62 8.41 27.17 1.43
C THR A 62 7.39 27.42 2.53
N ARG A 63 7.86 27.82 3.72
CA ARG A 63 7.02 28.66 4.58
C ARG A 63 7.08 30.06 3.94
N PRO A 64 5.97 30.65 3.47
CA PRO A 64 6.00 32.06 3.11
C PRO A 64 6.29 32.83 4.39
N ASP A 65 7.44 33.52 4.43
CA ASP A 65 7.72 34.50 5.47
C ASP A 65 6.56 35.49 5.50
N GLY A 66 5.89 35.54 6.66
CA GLY A 66 4.89 36.55 6.93
C GLY A 66 5.58 37.90 6.98
N ARG A 67 5.54 38.65 5.87
CA ARG A 67 5.73 40.10 5.88
C ARG A 67 4.37 40.74 6.17
N SER A 68 4.20 41.17 7.41
CA SER A 68 3.36 42.31 7.77
C SER A 68 4.25 43.53 7.98
#